data_AF-A0A0E0H294-F1
#
_entry.id   AF-A0A0E0H294-F1
#
_cell.length_a   1.000
_cell.length_b   1.000
_cell.length_c   1.000
_cell.angle_alpha   90.00
_cell.angle_beta   90.00
_cell.angle_gamma   90.00
#
_symmetry.space_group_name_H-M   'P 1'
#
loop_
_entity.id
_entity.type
_entity.pdbx_description
1 polymer ?
#
loop_
_entity_poly.entity_id
_entity_poly.type
_entity_poly.pdbx_seq_one_letter_code
_entity_poly.pdbx_strand_id
1 'polypeptide(L)'
;MAGTGGRTGEPEATGVEAASAPKRSESSRCMPFEDCVAGIKSSLKNPTVRFLMERMDKAGCPMPPGMITARNCGTADKNGSYGSRIGITVCCEEIRYKDEITQLLIHELIHAYDDCVVKDMDWKNCAHHACSEIRANHLSGDCHYKRELLRGFMKMRGHEQECVKRRALMSLRNNPHCSGTAAKDAVEAVWSICYNDTRPFDRAP
;
A
#
# COMPACT_ATOMS: atom_id res chain seq x y z
N MET A 1 76.36 24.60 4.63
CA MET A 1 76.00 24.71 3.21
C MET A 1 74.94 23.66 2.95
N ALA A 2 73.67 24.06 2.87
CA ALA A 2 72.89 24.20 1.61
C ALA A 2 72.69 22.83 0.92
N GLY A 3 71.49 22.32 0.67
CA GLY A 3 70.14 22.83 0.83
C GLY A 3 69.15 21.68 0.67
N THR A 4 67.92 21.91 1.11
CA THR A 4 66.75 21.04 1.06
C THR A 4 66.21 20.91 -0.36
N GLY A 5 65.77 19.71 -0.76
CA GLY A 5 65.10 19.51 -2.06
C GLY A 5 64.36 18.16 -2.20
N GLY A 6 63.02 18.25 -2.32
CA GLY A 6 62.12 17.30 -3.02
C GLY A 6 61.67 16.08 -2.20
N ARG A 7 60.43 15.95 -1.68
CA ARG A 7 59.10 15.70 -2.35
C ARG A 7 59.22 14.55 -3.36
N THR A 8 58.45 13.45 -3.34
CA THR A 8 57.14 13.11 -2.76
C THR A 8 57.05 11.59 -2.62
N GLY A 9 56.43 11.12 -1.53
CA GLY A 9 55.89 9.77 -1.46
C GLY A 9 54.50 9.72 -2.08
N GLU A 10 54.21 8.65 -2.83
CA GLU A 10 52.86 8.21 -3.16
C GLU A 10 52.72 6.76 -2.69
N PRO A 11 51.80 6.47 -1.76
CA PRO A 11 51.34 5.11 -1.49
C PRO A 11 50.05 4.79 -2.25
N GLU A 12 49.85 3.48 -2.44
CA GLU A 12 48.57 2.77 -2.58
C GLU A 12 47.64 3.12 -3.74
N ALA A 13 47.75 2.34 -4.82
CA ALA A 13 46.57 1.96 -5.60
C ALA A 13 45.83 0.84 -4.85
N THR A 14 44.95 1.21 -3.91
CA THR A 14 43.92 0.30 -3.38
C THR A 14 42.81 0.19 -4.41
N GLY A 15 42.80 -0.93 -5.14
CA GLY A 15 41.72 -1.30 -6.04
C GLY A 15 40.43 -1.44 -5.23
N VAL A 16 39.43 -0.62 -5.55
CA VAL A 16 38.09 -0.70 -4.96
C VAL A 16 37.39 -1.88 -5.63
N GLU A 17 37.36 -3.02 -4.93
CA GLU A 17 36.53 -4.16 -5.34
C GLU A 17 35.06 -3.72 -5.35
N ALA A 18 34.44 -3.77 -6.54
CA ALA A 18 33.00 -3.58 -6.67
C ALA A 18 32.31 -4.72 -5.92
N ALA A 19 31.78 -4.42 -4.73
CA ALA A 19 30.98 -5.35 -3.98
C ALA A 19 29.83 -5.84 -4.87
N SER A 20 29.84 -7.14 -5.19
CA SER A 20 28.79 -7.78 -5.98
C SER A 20 27.44 -7.51 -5.31
N ALA A 21 26.47 -7.04 -6.09
CA ALA A 21 25.09 -6.89 -5.64
C ALA A 21 24.65 -8.17 -4.91
N PRO A 22 23.99 -8.07 -3.73
CA PRO A 22 23.56 -9.25 -3.01
C PRO A 22 22.61 -10.03 -3.92
N LYS A 23 22.95 -11.30 -4.19
CA LYS A 23 22.05 -12.24 -4.85
C LYS A 23 20.74 -12.23 -4.06
N ARG A 24 19.62 -11.88 -4.72
CA ARG A 24 18.28 -12.01 -4.13
C ARG A 24 18.16 -13.43 -3.58
N SER A 25 18.08 -13.52 -2.26
CA SER A 25 17.77 -14.74 -1.53
C SER A 25 16.53 -15.41 -2.15
N GLU A 26 16.58 -16.71 -2.40
CA GLU A 26 15.45 -17.57 -2.80
C GLU A 26 14.38 -17.70 -1.69
N SER A 27 14.16 -16.66 -0.89
CA SER A 27 13.21 -16.64 0.20
C SER A 27 11.87 -16.08 -0.28
N SER A 28 10.91 -17.00 -0.47
CA SER A 28 9.50 -16.79 -0.82
C SER A 28 9.25 -16.37 -2.27
N ARG A 29 9.13 -17.37 -3.14
CA ARG A 29 8.69 -17.19 -4.52
C ARG A 29 7.25 -16.67 -4.55
N CYS A 30 7.05 -15.49 -5.11
CA CYS A 30 5.72 -14.96 -5.43
C CYS A 30 4.96 -15.94 -6.35
N MET A 31 3.63 -15.85 -6.34
CA MET A 31 2.79 -16.76 -7.11
C MET A 31 2.94 -16.52 -8.62
N PRO A 32 2.78 -17.56 -9.45
CA PRO A 32 2.70 -17.41 -10.90
C PRO A 32 1.59 -16.44 -11.32
N PHE A 33 1.79 -15.73 -12.43
CA PHE A 33 0.82 -14.77 -12.95
C PHE A 33 -0.58 -15.38 -13.17
N GLU A 34 -0.65 -16.62 -13.68
CA GLU A 34 -1.92 -17.33 -13.89
C GLU A 34 -2.66 -17.61 -12.58
N ASP A 35 -1.92 -17.97 -11.52
CA ASP A 35 -2.48 -18.19 -10.18
C ASP A 35 -2.98 -16.89 -9.56
N CYS A 36 -2.29 -15.77 -9.82
CA CYS A 36 -2.74 -14.44 -9.42
C CYS A 36 -4.06 -14.07 -10.13
N VAL A 37 -4.14 -14.25 -11.45
CA VAL A 37 -5.38 -14.01 -12.22
C VAL A 37 -6.52 -14.90 -11.71
N ALA A 38 -6.26 -16.18 -11.43
CA ALA A 38 -7.24 -17.08 -10.82
C ALA A 38 -7.62 -16.62 -9.40
N GLY A 39 -6.66 -16.12 -8.64
CA GLY A 39 -6.84 -15.51 -7.32
C GLY A 39 -7.80 -14.33 -7.37
N ILE A 40 -7.60 -13.38 -8.29
CA ILE A 40 -8.51 -12.23 -8.50
C ILE A 40 -9.93 -12.73 -8.78
N LYS A 41 -10.10 -13.67 -9.72
CA LYS A 41 -11.42 -14.26 -10.03
C LYS A 41 -12.08 -14.90 -8.81
N SER A 42 -11.29 -15.53 -7.95
CA SER A 42 -11.77 -16.11 -6.70
C SER A 42 -12.14 -15.04 -5.68
N SER A 43 -11.33 -14.00 -5.52
CA SER A 43 -11.56 -12.89 -4.59
C SER A 43 -12.81 -12.09 -4.95
N LEU A 44 -13.20 -12.01 -6.22
CA LEU A 44 -14.49 -11.42 -6.64
C LEU A 44 -15.71 -12.16 -6.08
N LYS A 45 -15.56 -13.40 -5.61
CA LYS A 45 -16.62 -14.16 -4.93
C LYS A 45 -16.62 -13.94 -3.41
N ASN A 46 -15.61 -13.27 -2.86
CA ASN A 46 -15.54 -12.97 -1.43
C ASN A 46 -16.72 -12.06 -1.04
N PRO A 47 -17.41 -12.34 0.08
CA PRO A 47 -18.61 -11.58 0.48
C PRO A 47 -18.33 -10.09 0.70
N THR A 48 -17.18 -9.72 1.26
CA THR A 48 -16.80 -8.32 1.49
C THR A 48 -16.52 -7.60 0.17
N VAL A 49 -15.82 -8.25 -0.77
CA VAL A 49 -15.56 -7.69 -2.11
C VAL A 49 -16.87 -7.47 -2.85
N ARG A 50 -17.77 -8.46 -2.86
CA ARG A 50 -19.10 -8.32 -3.46
C ARG A 50 -19.91 -7.21 -2.83
N PHE A 51 -19.93 -7.15 -1.50
CA PHE A 51 -20.61 -6.09 -0.76
C PHE A 51 -20.12 -4.70 -1.19
N LEU A 52 -18.81 -4.48 -1.25
CA LEU A 52 -18.25 -3.19 -1.67
C LEU A 52 -18.62 -2.84 -3.12
N MET A 53 -18.53 -3.80 -4.03
CA MET A 53 -18.93 -3.60 -5.43
C MET A 53 -20.43 -3.25 -5.56
N GLU A 54 -21.30 -3.92 -4.79
CA GLU A 54 -22.74 -3.61 -4.73
C GLU A 54 -23.02 -2.22 -4.12
N ARG A 55 -22.19 -1.77 -3.17
CA ARG A 55 -22.31 -0.43 -2.58
C ARG A 55 -21.86 0.67 -3.54
N MET A 56 -20.82 0.42 -4.32
CA MET A 56 -20.38 1.32 -5.40
C MET A 56 -21.45 1.46 -6.49
N ASP A 57 -22.06 0.35 -6.91
CA ASP A 57 -23.16 0.36 -7.88
C ASP A 57 -24.33 1.23 -7.39
N LYS A 58 -24.76 1.03 -6.14
CA LYS A 58 -25.82 1.85 -5.51
C LYS A 58 -25.46 3.33 -5.33
N ALA A 59 -24.17 3.64 -5.22
CA ALA A 59 -23.67 5.01 -5.14
C ALA A 59 -23.59 5.69 -6.52
N GLY A 60 -23.86 4.97 -7.61
CA GLY A 60 -23.84 5.50 -8.98
C GLY A 60 -22.48 5.42 -9.67
N CYS A 61 -21.55 4.64 -9.12
CA CYS A 61 -20.19 4.45 -9.64
C CYS A 61 -19.87 2.95 -9.78
N PRO A 62 -20.58 2.22 -10.65
CA PRO A 62 -20.33 0.80 -10.84
C PRO A 62 -18.87 0.54 -11.25
N MET A 63 -18.34 -0.61 -10.84
CA MET A 63 -17.03 -1.11 -11.26
C MET A 63 -17.21 -2.10 -12.43
N PRO A 64 -17.26 -1.63 -13.69
CA PRO A 64 -17.49 -2.51 -14.83
C PRO A 64 -16.35 -3.52 -15.03
N PRO A 65 -16.61 -4.59 -15.82
CA PRO A 65 -15.58 -5.52 -16.24
C PRO A 65 -14.36 -4.79 -16.81
N GLY A 66 -13.15 -5.19 -16.41
CA GLY A 66 -11.90 -4.57 -16.86
C GLY A 66 -11.38 -3.44 -15.96
N MET A 67 -12.17 -2.95 -14.98
CA MET A 67 -11.67 -2.00 -13.96
C MET A 67 -10.82 -2.66 -12.87
N ILE A 68 -10.63 -3.98 -12.91
CA ILE A 68 -9.69 -4.71 -12.06
C ILE A 68 -8.76 -5.47 -13.01
N THR A 69 -7.48 -5.08 -13.03
CA THR A 69 -6.51 -5.63 -13.98
C THR A 69 -5.33 -6.28 -13.25
N ALA A 70 -4.91 -7.45 -13.75
CA ALA A 70 -3.68 -8.10 -13.35
C ALA A 70 -2.54 -7.60 -14.24
N ARG A 71 -1.40 -7.23 -13.65
CA ARG A 71 -0.21 -6.80 -14.38
C ARG A 71 1.06 -7.31 -13.72
N ASN A 72 2.14 -7.31 -14.49
CA ASN A 72 3.49 -7.27 -13.95
C ASN A 72 3.93 -5.80 -13.95
N CYS A 73 4.02 -5.20 -12.77
CA CYS A 73 4.35 -3.80 -12.51
C CYS A 73 5.87 -3.50 -12.50
N GLY A 74 6.74 -4.51 -12.44
CA GLY A 74 8.20 -4.35 -12.41
C GLY A 74 8.72 -4.15 -10.99
N THR A 75 9.61 -3.18 -10.77
CA THR A 75 10.21 -2.89 -9.45
C THR A 75 9.28 -2.08 -8.55
N ALA A 76 7.99 -2.44 -8.50
CA ALA A 76 7.03 -1.76 -7.65
C ALA A 76 7.07 -2.38 -6.25
N ASP A 77 7.42 -1.61 -5.21
CA ASP A 77 7.33 -2.06 -3.81
C ASP A 77 5.87 -2.11 -3.29
N LYS A 78 4.91 -2.47 -4.15
CA LYS A 78 3.47 -2.45 -3.86
C LYS A 78 2.74 -3.57 -4.58
N ASN A 79 1.82 -4.19 -3.86
CA ASN A 79 0.96 -5.29 -4.36
C ASN A 79 -0.09 -4.83 -5.38
N GLY A 80 -0.36 -3.52 -5.46
CA GLY A 80 -1.35 -2.95 -6.37
C GLY A 80 -1.63 -1.48 -6.08
N SER A 81 -2.63 -0.93 -6.78
CA SER A 81 -3.13 0.42 -6.57
C SER A 81 -4.51 0.64 -7.19
N TYR A 82 -5.26 1.58 -6.63
CA TYR A 82 -6.41 2.24 -7.26
C TYR A 82 -5.98 3.53 -7.96
N GLY A 83 -6.55 3.79 -9.14
CA GLY A 83 -6.47 5.08 -9.81
C GLY A 83 -7.86 5.58 -10.21
N SER A 84 -8.16 6.84 -9.89
CA SER A 84 -9.43 7.47 -10.26
C SER A 84 -9.69 7.37 -11.77
N ARG A 85 -10.85 6.83 -12.14
CA ARG A 85 -11.27 6.52 -13.54
C ARG A 85 -10.40 5.49 -14.28
N ILE A 86 -9.38 4.92 -13.64
CA ILE A 86 -8.51 3.88 -14.20
C ILE A 86 -8.91 2.50 -13.64
N GLY A 87 -9.29 2.45 -12.37
CA GLY A 87 -9.63 1.21 -11.66
C GLY A 87 -8.48 0.68 -10.81
N ILE A 88 -8.57 -0.59 -10.46
CA ILE A 88 -7.64 -1.32 -9.59
C ILE A 88 -6.63 -2.08 -10.45
N THR A 89 -5.36 -1.92 -10.13
CA THR A 89 -4.26 -2.72 -10.68
C THR A 89 -3.72 -3.64 -9.60
N VAL A 90 -3.59 -4.93 -9.90
CA VAL A 90 -2.95 -5.94 -9.06
C VAL A 90 -1.59 -6.28 -9.67
N CYS A 91 -0.51 -6.05 -8.92
CA CYS A 91 0.87 -6.35 -9.31
C CYS A 91 1.21 -7.78 -8.90
N CYS A 92 1.02 -8.73 -9.81
CA CYS A 92 1.04 -10.15 -9.50
C CYS A 92 2.41 -10.70 -9.08
N GLU A 93 3.49 -10.05 -9.48
CA GLU A 93 4.86 -10.40 -9.12
C GLU A 93 5.21 -10.07 -7.66
N GLU A 94 4.38 -9.29 -6.97
CA GLU A 94 4.54 -8.93 -5.55
C GLU A 94 3.60 -9.74 -4.63
N ILE A 95 2.75 -10.60 -5.20
CA ILE A 95 1.79 -11.41 -4.45
C ILE A 95 2.37 -12.78 -4.14
N ARG A 96 2.27 -13.21 -2.89
CA ARG A 96 2.65 -14.55 -2.42
C ARG A 96 1.45 -15.44 -2.16
N TYR A 97 0.37 -14.87 -1.63
CA TYR A 97 -0.80 -15.65 -1.18
C TYR A 97 -2.11 -15.10 -1.75
N LYS A 98 -3.08 -16.00 -2.03
CA LYS A 98 -4.41 -15.61 -2.57
C LYS A 98 -5.18 -14.67 -1.63
N ASP A 99 -4.90 -14.79 -0.34
CA ASP A 99 -5.48 -13.92 0.68
C ASP A 99 -4.98 -12.46 0.54
N GLU A 100 -3.75 -12.22 0.11
CA GLU A 100 -3.22 -10.87 -0.15
C GLU A 100 -3.97 -10.19 -1.29
N ILE A 101 -4.37 -10.93 -2.33
CA ILE A 101 -5.23 -10.41 -3.40
C ILE A 101 -6.57 -9.97 -2.84
N THR A 102 -7.17 -10.79 -1.97
CA THR A 102 -8.48 -10.47 -1.38
C THR A 102 -8.39 -9.21 -0.53
N GLN A 103 -7.36 -9.10 0.32
CA GLN A 103 -7.14 -7.90 1.14
C GLN A 103 -6.87 -6.66 0.29
N LEU A 104 -6.05 -6.79 -0.75
CA LEU A 104 -5.78 -5.71 -1.71
C LEU A 104 -7.08 -5.25 -2.36
N LEU A 105 -7.90 -6.15 -2.89
CA LEU A 105 -9.16 -5.75 -3.54
C LEU A 105 -10.11 -5.03 -2.57
N ILE A 106 -10.22 -5.49 -1.32
CA ILE A 106 -11.05 -4.81 -0.33
C ILE A 106 -10.50 -3.40 -0.03
N HIS A 107 -9.19 -3.28 0.17
CA HIS A 107 -8.51 -2.00 0.41
C HIS A 107 -8.73 -1.01 -0.74
N GLU A 108 -8.45 -1.42 -1.97
CA GLU A 108 -8.57 -0.57 -3.15
C GLU A 108 -10.04 -0.26 -3.51
N LEU A 109 -10.99 -1.15 -3.18
CA LEU A 109 -12.41 -0.86 -3.33
C LEU A 109 -12.91 0.18 -2.31
N ILE A 110 -12.30 0.27 -1.12
CA ILE A 110 -12.61 1.36 -0.18
C ILE A 110 -12.12 2.69 -0.74
N HIS A 111 -10.91 2.74 -1.34
CA HIS A 111 -10.44 3.93 -2.07
C HIS A 111 -11.39 4.31 -3.21
N ALA A 112 -11.82 3.33 -4.01
CA ALA A 112 -12.76 3.57 -5.10
C ALA A 112 -14.13 4.06 -4.62
N TYR A 113 -14.63 3.53 -3.50
CA TYR A 113 -15.85 3.99 -2.85
C TYR A 113 -15.71 5.43 -2.35
N ASP A 114 -14.60 5.76 -1.69
CA ASP A 114 -14.33 7.11 -1.20
C ASP A 114 -14.25 8.12 -2.35
N ASP A 115 -13.56 7.78 -3.44
CA ASP A 115 -13.47 8.60 -4.66
C ASP A 115 -14.84 8.89 -5.28
N CYS A 116 -15.78 7.99 -5.08
CA CYS A 116 -17.13 8.08 -5.60
C CYS A 116 -18.08 8.91 -4.72
N VAL A 117 -18.05 8.72 -3.40
CA VAL A 117 -19.04 9.32 -2.49
C VAL A 117 -18.57 10.59 -1.80
N VAL A 118 -17.26 10.80 -1.70
CA VAL A 118 -16.70 12.02 -1.10
C VAL A 118 -16.76 13.12 -2.15
N LYS A 119 -17.53 14.16 -1.84
CA LYS A 119 -17.60 15.35 -2.69
C LYS A 119 -16.22 15.99 -2.79
N ASP A 120 -15.82 16.33 -4.02
CA ASP A 120 -14.56 17.03 -4.31
C ASP A 120 -13.30 16.27 -3.81
N MET A 121 -13.31 14.93 -3.88
CA MET A 121 -12.14 14.10 -3.61
C MET A 121 -10.94 14.56 -4.45
N ASP A 122 -9.79 14.74 -3.80
CA ASP A 122 -8.56 15.19 -4.44
C ASP A 122 -7.38 14.39 -3.90
N TRP A 123 -6.87 13.46 -4.71
CA TRP A 123 -5.72 12.63 -4.38
C TRP A 123 -4.40 13.41 -4.25
N LYS A 124 -4.37 14.69 -4.65
CA LYS A 124 -3.24 15.61 -4.40
C LYS A 124 -3.38 16.37 -3.08
N ASN A 125 -4.56 16.36 -2.47
CA ASN A 125 -4.76 16.91 -1.14
C ASN A 125 -4.34 15.85 -0.10
N CYS A 126 -3.33 16.18 0.71
CA CYS A 126 -2.79 15.20 1.66
C CYS A 126 -3.80 14.75 2.72
N ALA A 127 -4.72 15.62 3.15
CA ALA A 127 -5.75 15.28 4.12
C ALA A 127 -6.79 14.32 3.52
N HIS A 128 -7.18 14.51 2.26
CA HIS A 128 -8.11 13.62 1.56
C HIS A 128 -7.50 12.24 1.38
N HIS A 129 -6.26 12.17 0.89
CA HIS A 129 -5.54 10.93 0.72
C HIS A 129 -5.32 10.21 2.07
N ALA A 130 -4.89 10.94 3.10
CA ALA A 130 -4.72 10.38 4.44
C ALA A 130 -6.02 9.81 5.01
N CYS A 131 -7.15 10.50 4.80
CA CYS A 131 -8.45 10.03 5.25
C CYS A 131 -8.83 8.70 4.59
N SER A 132 -8.66 8.60 3.27
CA SER A 132 -8.98 7.37 2.54
C SER A 132 -8.05 6.22 2.92
N GLU A 133 -6.76 6.49 3.17
CA GLU A 133 -5.81 5.49 3.69
C GLU A 133 -6.18 5.00 5.10
N ILE A 134 -6.61 5.88 6.00
CA ILE A 134 -7.08 5.47 7.33
C ILE A 134 -8.27 4.53 7.20
N ARG A 135 -9.27 4.90 6.39
CA ARG A 135 -10.47 4.09 6.13
C ARG A 135 -10.11 2.75 5.50
N ALA A 136 -9.28 2.75 4.47
CA ALA A 136 -8.89 1.54 3.75
C ALA A 136 -8.07 0.59 4.65
N ASN A 137 -7.20 1.07 5.52
CA ASN A 137 -6.45 0.23 6.45
C ASN A 137 -7.31 -0.28 7.62
N HIS A 138 -8.27 0.53 8.09
CA HIS A 138 -9.19 0.15 9.16
C HIS A 138 -10.24 -0.87 8.69
N LEU A 139 -10.91 -0.60 7.56
CA LEU A 139 -12.10 -1.35 7.13
C LEU A 139 -11.77 -2.58 6.26
N SER A 140 -10.53 -2.73 5.78
CA SER A 140 -10.13 -3.90 4.99
C SER A 140 -9.89 -5.17 5.79
N GLY A 141 -9.69 -5.02 7.11
CA GLY A 141 -9.23 -6.09 7.98
C GLY A 141 -7.72 -6.36 7.88
N ASP A 142 -6.95 -5.55 7.14
CA ASP A 142 -5.51 -5.75 6.98
C ASP A 142 -4.74 -5.54 8.30
N CYS A 143 -5.29 -4.69 9.17
CA CYS A 143 -4.78 -4.43 10.52
C CYS A 143 -5.34 -5.36 11.61
N HIS A 144 -6.05 -6.42 11.22
CA HIS A 144 -6.54 -7.41 12.17
C HIS A 144 -5.40 -8.09 12.95
N TYR A 145 -5.57 -8.25 14.26
CA TYR A 145 -4.53 -8.75 15.18
C TYR A 145 -3.77 -9.98 14.68
N LYS A 146 -4.47 -11.01 14.18
CA LYS A 146 -3.83 -12.23 13.67
C LYS A 146 -2.86 -11.96 12.52
N ARG A 147 -3.17 -11.01 11.64
CA ARG A 147 -2.30 -10.62 10.52
C ARG A 147 -1.08 -9.87 11.02
N GLU A 148 -1.29 -8.91 11.92
CA GLU A 148 -0.20 -8.16 12.55
C GLU A 148 0.75 -9.06 13.34
N LEU A 149 0.22 -10.06 14.06
CA LEU A 149 1.02 -11.07 14.74
C LEU A 149 1.88 -11.89 13.75
N LEU A 150 1.30 -12.32 12.63
CA LEU A 150 2.05 -13.01 11.55
C LEU A 150 3.09 -12.11 10.88
N ARG A 151 2.92 -10.78 10.97
CA ARG A 151 3.91 -9.76 10.53
C ARG A 151 4.93 -9.42 11.62
N GLY A 152 4.87 -10.05 12.79
CA GLY A 152 5.80 -9.86 13.91
C GLY A 152 5.42 -8.75 14.90
N PHE A 153 4.25 -8.14 14.75
CA PHE A 153 3.75 -7.14 15.70
C PHE A 153 2.98 -7.82 16.84
N MET A 154 3.59 -7.84 18.04
CA MET A 154 3.06 -8.58 19.20
C MET A 154 2.19 -7.75 20.16
N LYS A 155 2.08 -6.44 19.92
CA LYS A 155 1.30 -5.55 20.81
C LYS A 155 -0.18 -5.91 20.72
N MET A 156 -0.84 -6.03 21.87
CA MET A 156 -2.28 -6.34 21.95
C MET A 156 -3.15 -5.08 22.00
N ARG A 157 -2.90 -4.21 22.99
CA ARG A 157 -3.72 -3.04 23.27
C ARG A 157 -3.39 -1.92 22.30
N GLY A 158 -4.42 -1.41 21.61
CA GLY A 158 -4.27 -0.31 20.65
C GLY A 158 -3.58 -0.71 19.34
N HIS A 159 -3.39 -2.01 19.10
CA HIS A 159 -2.59 -2.50 17.96
C HIS A 159 -3.19 -2.08 16.62
N GLU A 160 -4.51 -2.10 16.50
CA GLU A 160 -5.20 -1.77 15.26
C GLU A 160 -4.95 -0.31 14.90
N GLN A 161 -5.17 0.61 15.84
CA GLN A 161 -4.91 2.03 15.62
C GLN A 161 -3.45 2.28 15.22
N GLU A 162 -2.51 1.60 15.86
CA GLU A 162 -1.09 1.72 15.53
C GLU A 162 -0.75 1.15 14.15
N CYS A 163 -1.34 0.02 13.78
CA CYS A 163 -1.23 -0.52 12.44
C CYS A 163 -1.81 0.43 11.39
N VAL A 164 -3.02 0.96 11.61
CA VAL A 164 -3.70 1.87 10.69
C VAL A 164 -2.88 3.14 10.49
N LYS A 165 -2.40 3.78 11.58
CA LYS A 165 -1.50 4.94 11.49
C LYS A 165 -0.22 4.62 10.72
N ARG A 166 0.45 3.51 11.07
CA ARG A 166 1.71 3.11 10.45
C ARG A 166 1.54 2.89 8.95
N ARG A 167 0.50 2.16 8.54
CA ARG A 167 0.24 1.83 7.14
C ARG A 167 -0.21 3.04 6.33
N ALA A 168 -1.10 3.87 6.88
CA ALA A 168 -1.49 5.11 6.22
C ALA A 168 -0.28 6.02 5.95
N LEU A 169 0.63 6.17 6.93
CA LEU A 169 1.88 6.90 6.72
C LEU A 169 2.75 6.28 5.64
N MET A 170 2.86 4.95 5.56
CA MET A 170 3.62 4.27 4.51
C MET A 170 3.05 4.55 3.11
N SER A 171 1.72 4.54 2.95
CA SER A 171 1.09 4.85 1.67
C SER A 171 1.34 6.30 1.23
N LEU A 172 1.24 7.25 2.17
CA LEU A 172 1.43 8.68 1.90
C LEU A 172 2.86 9.06 1.49
N ARG A 173 3.88 8.30 1.90
CA ARG A 173 5.30 8.58 1.56
C ARG A 173 5.58 8.70 0.07
N ASN A 174 4.77 8.02 -0.75
CA ASN A 174 4.91 8.04 -2.20
C ASN A 174 4.11 9.16 -2.88
N ASN A 175 3.33 9.93 -2.12
CA ASN A 175 2.62 11.08 -2.64
C ASN A 175 3.50 12.35 -2.46
N PRO A 176 3.94 13.01 -3.55
CA PRO A 176 4.80 14.19 -3.47
C PRO A 176 4.13 15.37 -2.75
N HIS A 177 2.80 15.39 -2.68
CA HIS A 177 2.01 16.41 -1.97
C HIS A 177 1.92 16.16 -0.46
N CYS A 178 2.49 15.05 0.04
CA CYS A 178 2.50 14.65 1.44
C CYS A 178 3.93 14.58 2.04
N SER A 179 4.87 15.33 1.49
CA SER A 179 6.28 15.26 1.90
C SER A 179 6.55 15.81 3.31
N GLY A 180 7.65 15.36 3.91
CA GLY A 180 8.09 15.83 5.23
C GLY A 180 7.12 15.48 6.37
N THR A 181 6.76 16.47 7.19
CA THR A 181 5.81 16.29 8.29
C THR A 181 4.35 16.28 7.83
N ALA A 182 4.07 16.74 6.60
CA ALA A 182 2.70 16.90 6.10
C ALA A 182 1.89 15.60 6.15
N ALA A 183 2.50 14.44 5.85
CA ALA A 183 1.83 13.15 5.98
C ALA A 183 1.37 12.86 7.42
N LYS A 184 2.22 13.14 8.41
CA LYS A 184 1.90 12.92 9.82
C LYS A 184 0.84 13.91 10.30
N ASP A 185 1.00 15.17 9.95
CA ASP A 185 0.07 16.23 10.32
C ASP A 185 -1.32 15.98 9.71
N ALA A 186 -1.39 15.54 8.45
CA ALA A 186 -2.64 15.16 7.78
C ALA A 186 -3.32 13.96 8.45
N VAL A 187 -2.58 12.89 8.75
CA VAL A 187 -3.13 11.71 9.44
C VAL A 187 -3.70 12.08 10.80
N GLU A 188 -3.00 12.86 11.62
CA GLU A 188 -3.50 13.28 12.93
C GLU A 188 -4.71 14.23 12.81
N ALA A 189 -4.69 15.16 11.84
CA ALA A 189 -5.76 16.13 11.65
C ALA A 189 -7.11 15.48 11.28
N VAL A 190 -7.09 14.41 10.47
CA VAL A 190 -8.32 13.74 10.01
C VAL A 190 -8.66 12.47 10.80
N TRP A 191 -7.80 12.05 11.73
CA TRP A 191 -7.89 10.77 12.43
C TRP A 191 -9.27 10.48 13.02
N SER A 192 -9.78 11.38 13.86
CA SER A 192 -11.05 11.18 14.57
C SER A 192 -12.25 11.09 13.64
N ILE A 193 -12.21 11.75 12.48
CA ILE A 193 -13.29 11.71 11.50
C ILE A 193 -13.20 10.41 10.71
N CYS A 194 -12.03 10.13 10.13
CA CYS A 194 -11.88 9.07 9.15
C CYS A 194 -11.80 7.67 9.77
N TYR A 195 -11.23 7.55 10.98
CA TYR A 195 -11.19 6.26 11.69
C TYR A 195 -12.59 5.84 12.14
N ASN A 196 -13.45 6.79 12.53
CA ASN A 196 -14.79 6.50 13.02
C ASN A 196 -15.84 6.40 11.89
N ASP A 197 -15.50 6.78 10.66
CA ASP A 197 -16.38 6.63 9.51
C ASP A 197 -16.25 5.22 8.93
N THR A 198 -17.21 4.36 9.24
CA THR A 198 -17.21 2.95 8.83
C THR A 198 -17.90 2.69 7.49
N ARG A 199 -18.44 3.72 6.83
CA ARG A 199 -19.20 3.54 5.58
C ARG A 199 -18.32 2.86 4.51
N PRO A 200 -18.88 1.96 3.68
CA PRO A 200 -20.29 1.58 3.60
C PRO A 200 -20.71 0.48 4.57
N PHE A 201 -19.84 0.06 5.49
CA PHE A 201 -20.16 -0.91 6.53
C PHE A 201 -20.91 -0.25 7.69
N ASP A 202 -21.80 -1.01 8.33
CA ASP A 202 -22.50 -0.56 9.54
C ASP A 202 -21.55 -0.47 10.75
N ARG A 203 -20.45 -1.23 10.70
CA ARG A 203 -19.33 -1.22 11.67
C ARG A 203 -18.05 -1.73 11.00
N ALA A 204 -16.90 -1.43 11.59
CA ALA A 204 -15.63 -2.02 11.18
C ALA A 204 -15.71 -3.57 11.22
N PRO A 205 -15.30 -4.29 10.15
CA PRO A 205 -15.38 -5.75 10.06
C PRO A 205 -14.50 -6.53 11.04
#